data_AF-A0A1G8D2T0-F1
#
_entry.id   AF-A0A1G8D2T0-F1
#
_cell.length_a   1.000
_cell.length_b   1.000
_cell.length_c   1.000
_cell.angle_alpha   90.00
_cell.angle_beta   90.00
_cell.angle_gamma   90.00
#
_symmetry.space_group_name_H-M   'P 1'
#
loop_
_entity.id
_entity.type
_entity.pdbx_description
1 polymer ?
#
loop_
_entity_poly.entity_id
_entity_poly.type
_entity_poly.pdbx_seq_one_letter_code
_entity_poly.pdbx_strand_id
1 'polypeptide(L)'
;MPKGAVWGHKILLSVYPYTKYAPGLHSNDIFFGGADPGWAYGFFNSIISPLSLGVPIIIYKGGLDIKAYYDLMERYKVTCFAYAPTAYRMMKAAGEELIKQHTFQVKKFSSAGEPLNTGNRSFFQKQFWTRNI
;
A
#
# COMPACT_ATOMS: atom_id res chain seq x y z
N MET A 1 1.40 -0.02 -31.18
CA MET A 1 0.05 0.16 -30.58
C MET A 1 -0.02 -0.54 -29.23
N PRO A 2 -0.79 -0.04 -28.25
CA PRO A 2 -1.02 -0.74 -26.99
C PRO A 2 -1.66 -2.11 -27.22
N LYS A 3 -1.31 -3.11 -26.40
CA LYS A 3 -1.86 -4.47 -26.45
C LYS A 3 -2.78 -4.69 -25.26
N GLY A 4 -3.98 -5.21 -25.50
CA GLY A 4 -4.89 -5.61 -24.43
C GLY A 4 -4.42 -6.89 -23.75
N ALA A 5 -4.33 -6.88 -22.41
CA ALA A 5 -4.14 -8.08 -21.61
C ALA A 5 -5.51 -8.56 -21.13
N VAL A 6 -6.01 -9.66 -21.70
CA VAL A 6 -7.32 -10.22 -21.37
C VAL A 6 -7.20 -11.16 -20.17
N TRP A 7 -8.05 -10.97 -19.17
CA TRP A 7 -8.06 -11.77 -17.94
C TRP A 7 -9.42 -12.46 -17.79
N GLY A 8 -9.42 -13.78 -17.58
CA GLY A 8 -10.64 -14.51 -17.24
C GLY A 8 -11.05 -14.28 -15.78
N HIS A 9 -12.32 -14.50 -15.44
CA HIS A 9 -12.83 -14.33 -14.06
C HIS A 9 -12.05 -15.13 -13.00
N LYS A 10 -11.48 -16.28 -13.40
CA LYS A 10 -10.64 -17.12 -12.52
C LYS A 10 -9.32 -16.47 -12.09
N ILE A 11 -8.97 -15.30 -12.63
CA ILE A 11 -7.76 -14.54 -12.23
C ILE A 11 -7.69 -14.31 -10.73
N LEU A 12 -8.84 -14.21 -10.06
CA LEU A 12 -8.91 -14.07 -8.62
C LEU A 12 -8.16 -15.19 -7.87
N LEU A 13 -8.22 -16.42 -8.37
CA LEU A 13 -7.51 -17.57 -7.80
C LEU A 13 -5.99 -17.41 -7.88
N SER A 14 -5.49 -16.70 -8.89
CA SER A 14 -4.06 -16.47 -9.09
C SER A 14 -3.53 -15.30 -8.25
N VAL A 15 -4.34 -14.27 -8.00
CA VAL A 15 -3.94 -13.09 -7.21
C VAL A 15 -4.20 -13.26 -5.70
N TYR A 16 -5.09 -14.17 -5.32
CA TYR A 16 -5.39 -14.47 -3.91
C TYR A 16 -4.14 -14.85 -3.09
N PRO A 17 -3.27 -15.79 -3.55
CA PRO A 17 -2.07 -16.15 -2.79
C PRO A 17 -1.14 -14.95 -2.60
N TYR A 18 -1.02 -14.08 -3.60
CA TYR A 18 -0.24 -12.85 -3.46
C TYR A 18 -0.75 -12.06 -2.26
N THR A 19 -2.03 -11.71 -2.21
CA THR A 19 -2.57 -10.86 -1.15
C THR A 19 -2.54 -11.51 0.24
N LYS A 20 -2.74 -12.83 0.30
CA LYS A 20 -2.70 -13.58 1.57
C LYS A 20 -1.29 -13.73 2.14
N TYR A 21 -0.28 -13.91 1.29
CA TYR A 21 1.06 -14.30 1.75
C TYR A 21 2.14 -13.23 1.58
N ALA A 22 2.03 -12.34 0.59
CA ALA A 22 3.04 -11.31 0.35
C ALA A 22 2.83 -10.04 1.20
N PRO A 23 1.74 -9.26 1.06
CA PRO A 23 1.39 -8.23 2.04
C PRO A 23 0.82 -8.83 3.32
N GLY A 24 0.47 -10.12 3.32
CA GLY A 24 0.06 -10.85 4.52
C GLY A 24 -1.29 -10.37 5.07
N LEU A 25 -2.29 -10.11 4.22
CA LEU A 25 -3.57 -9.56 4.68
C LEU A 25 -4.42 -10.59 5.44
N HIS A 26 -5.05 -10.13 6.51
CA HIS A 26 -5.96 -10.85 7.38
C HIS A 26 -7.28 -10.06 7.54
N SER A 27 -8.34 -10.72 7.99
CA SER A 27 -9.68 -10.14 8.08
C SER A 27 -9.80 -8.93 9.02
N ASN A 28 -8.84 -8.73 9.93
CA ASN A 28 -8.77 -7.59 10.83
C ASN A 28 -7.90 -6.44 10.31
N ASP A 29 -7.34 -6.55 9.10
CA ASP A 29 -6.57 -5.47 8.49
C ASP A 29 -7.47 -4.39 7.89
N ILE A 30 -6.92 -3.19 7.78
CA ILE A 30 -7.43 -2.12 6.94
C ILE A 30 -6.34 -1.82 5.92
N PHE A 31 -6.64 -2.07 4.65
CA PHE A 31 -5.66 -2.02 3.58
C PHE A 31 -5.77 -0.74 2.77
N PHE A 32 -4.66 -0.02 2.62
CA PHE A 32 -4.56 1.12 1.72
C PHE A 32 -3.61 0.79 0.57
N GLY A 33 -4.17 0.37 -0.55
CA GLY A 33 -3.43 0.17 -1.81
C GLY A 33 -3.55 1.43 -2.67
N GLY A 34 -2.56 2.31 -2.62
CA GLY A 34 -2.71 3.61 -3.29
C GLY A 34 -2.53 3.59 -4.82
N ALA A 35 -2.13 2.47 -5.41
CA ALA A 35 -1.98 2.38 -6.86
C ALA A 35 -3.32 2.61 -7.57
N ASP A 36 -3.30 3.43 -8.62
CA ASP A 36 -4.50 3.77 -9.40
C ASP A 36 -5.13 2.52 -10.07
N PRO A 37 -6.47 2.39 -10.07
CA PRO A 37 -7.17 1.22 -10.63
C PRO A 37 -6.99 1.02 -12.14
N GLY A 38 -6.49 2.01 -12.88
CA GLY A 38 -6.12 1.87 -14.28
C GLY A 38 -4.91 0.96 -14.51
N TRP A 39 -4.12 0.67 -13.47
CA TRP A 39 -3.01 -0.29 -13.53
C TRP A 39 -3.41 -1.65 -13.00
N ALA A 40 -2.81 -2.71 -13.56
CA ALA A 40 -3.07 -4.09 -13.11
C ALA A 40 -2.86 -4.28 -11.60
N TYR A 41 -1.84 -3.62 -11.02
CA TYR A 41 -1.63 -3.67 -9.57
C TYR A 41 -2.75 -3.00 -8.79
N GLY A 42 -3.19 -1.80 -9.19
CA GLY A 42 -4.29 -1.10 -8.53
C GLY A 42 -5.61 -1.88 -8.62
N PHE A 43 -5.94 -2.38 -9.81
CA PHE A 43 -7.16 -3.14 -9.99
C PHE A 43 -7.15 -4.47 -9.23
N PHE A 44 -6.16 -5.34 -9.48
CA PHE A 44 -6.18 -6.68 -8.89
C PHE A 44 -5.71 -6.71 -7.44
N ASN A 45 -4.63 -6.02 -7.12
CA ASN A 45 -3.97 -6.14 -5.82
C ASN A 45 -4.41 -5.05 -4.82
N SER A 46 -4.80 -3.86 -5.27
CA SER A 46 -5.34 -2.82 -4.38
C SER A 46 -6.84 -2.97 -4.09
N ILE A 47 -7.61 -3.55 -5.02
CA ILE A 47 -9.07 -3.61 -4.93
C ILE A 47 -9.58 -5.05 -4.87
N ILE A 48 -9.48 -5.80 -5.97
CA ILE A 48 -10.23 -7.05 -6.14
C ILE A 48 -9.79 -8.14 -5.15
N SER A 49 -8.48 -8.34 -4.99
CA SER A 49 -7.95 -9.40 -4.14
C SER A 49 -8.16 -9.14 -2.63
N PRO A 50 -7.90 -7.93 -2.08
CA PRO A 50 -8.25 -7.62 -0.69
C PRO A 50 -9.75 -7.76 -0.39
N LEU A 51 -10.61 -7.28 -1.29
CA LEU A 51 -12.07 -7.42 -1.13
C LEU A 51 -12.50 -8.90 -1.11
N SER A 52 -11.83 -9.77 -1.86
CA SER A 52 -12.10 -11.21 -1.82
C SER A 52 -11.76 -11.88 -0.48
N LEU A 53 -10.93 -11.24 0.34
CA LEU A 53 -10.60 -11.67 1.70
C LEU A 53 -11.51 -11.03 2.76
N GLY A 54 -12.50 -10.23 2.36
CA GLY A 54 -13.32 -9.44 3.27
C GLY A 54 -12.57 -8.30 3.96
N VAL A 55 -11.43 -7.88 3.42
CA VAL A 55 -10.58 -6.84 4.00
C VAL A 55 -11.06 -5.47 3.52
N PRO A 56 -11.38 -4.52 4.43
CA PRO A 56 -11.67 -3.14 4.08
C PRO A 56 -10.52 -2.50 3.30
N ILE A 57 -10.84 -1.78 2.23
CA ILE A 57 -9.87 -1.05 1.41
C ILE A 57 -10.10 0.46 1.46
N ILE A 58 -9.02 1.22 1.27
CA ILE A 58 -9.07 2.67 1.04
C ILE A 58 -8.71 2.97 -0.41
N ILE A 59 -9.58 3.71 -1.09
CA ILE A 59 -9.33 4.30 -2.40
C ILE A 59 -9.24 5.81 -2.22
N TYR A 60 -8.17 6.41 -2.74
CA TYR A 60 -7.96 7.84 -2.72
C TYR A 60 -8.12 8.43 -4.12
N LYS A 61 -8.94 9.49 -4.22
CA LYS A 61 -9.15 10.24 -5.46
C LYS A 61 -8.30 11.51 -5.42
N GLY A 62 -7.13 11.48 -6.05
CA GLY A 62 -6.23 12.61 -6.15
C GLY A 62 -4.87 12.20 -6.68
N GLY A 63 -4.01 13.18 -6.95
CA GLY A 63 -2.60 12.92 -7.23
C GLY A 63 -1.86 12.45 -5.98
N LEU A 64 -0.67 11.86 -6.15
CA LEU A 64 0.15 11.40 -5.04
C LEU A 64 0.50 12.56 -4.08
N ASP A 65 -0.17 12.59 -2.93
CA ASP A 65 -0.03 13.60 -1.88
C ASP A 65 0.29 12.90 -0.55
N ILE A 66 1.51 13.12 -0.05
CA ILE A 66 2.01 12.43 1.13
C ILE A 66 1.26 12.87 2.39
N LYS A 67 0.88 14.15 2.50
CA LYS A 67 0.14 14.62 3.66
C LYS A 67 -1.24 13.97 3.68
N ALA A 68 -1.94 14.00 2.55
CA ALA A 68 -3.25 13.36 2.44
C ALA A 68 -3.17 11.85 2.76
N TYR A 69 -2.09 11.17 2.34
CA TYR A 69 -1.93 9.74 2.61
C TYR A 69 -1.73 9.47 4.09
N TYR A 70 -0.94 10.29 4.79
CA TYR A 70 -0.78 10.15 6.24
C TYR A 70 -2.05 10.50 7.00
N ASP A 71 -2.75 11.57 6.62
CA ASP A 71 -4.06 11.94 7.18
C ASP A 71 -5.05 10.76 7.04
N LEU A 72 -5.09 10.10 5.88
CA LEU A 72 -5.94 8.92 5.64
C LEU A 72 -5.50 7.71 6.45
N MET A 73 -4.20 7.43 6.52
CA MET A 73 -3.66 6.30 7.29
C MET A 73 -3.99 6.41 8.77
N GLU A 74 -3.86 7.61 9.35
CA GLU A 74 -4.23 7.88 10.73
C GLU A 74 -5.75 7.81 10.93
N ARG A 75 -6.52 8.56 10.13
CA ARG A 75 -7.98 8.67 10.26
C ARG A 75 -8.68 7.31 10.20
N TYR A 76 -8.27 6.46 9.27
CA TYR A 76 -8.87 5.15 9.04
C TYR A 76 -8.10 4.01 9.71
N LYS A 77 -7.08 4.30 10.53
CA LYS A 77 -6.30 3.31 11.27
C LYS A 77 -5.76 2.20 10.37
N VAL A 78 -5.19 2.59 9.22
CA VAL A 78 -4.64 1.66 8.23
C VAL A 78 -3.58 0.77 8.90
N THR A 79 -3.68 -0.55 8.67
CA THR A 79 -2.74 -1.53 9.22
C THR A 79 -1.77 -2.05 8.16
N CYS A 80 -2.14 -1.97 6.88
CA CYS A 80 -1.30 -2.35 5.75
C CYS A 80 -1.36 -1.31 4.63
N PHE A 81 -0.19 -0.86 4.17
CA PHE A 81 -0.06 0.08 3.07
C PHE A 81 0.74 -0.53 1.92
N ALA A 82 0.29 -0.32 0.69
CA ALA A 82 1.02 -0.74 -0.51
C ALA A 82 1.03 0.35 -1.59
N TYR A 83 2.20 0.53 -2.21
CA TYR A 83 2.37 1.47 -3.33
C TYR A 83 3.60 1.14 -4.19
N ALA A 84 3.77 1.88 -5.28
CA ALA A 84 5.01 1.91 -6.05
C ALA A 84 6.19 2.56 -5.28
N PRO A 85 7.44 2.16 -5.57
CA PRO A 85 8.66 2.76 -5.01
C PRO A 85 8.74 4.29 -5.07
N THR A 86 8.15 4.90 -6.11
CA THR A 86 8.07 6.36 -6.24
C THR A 86 7.40 7.03 -5.03
N ALA A 87 6.30 6.47 -4.50
CA ALA A 87 5.68 7.05 -3.31
C ALA A 87 6.54 6.87 -2.08
N TYR A 88 7.21 5.72 -1.91
CA TYR A 88 8.14 5.53 -0.80
C TYR A 88 9.31 6.53 -0.83
N ARG A 89 9.82 6.86 -2.04
CA ARG A 89 10.80 7.94 -2.21
C ARG A 89 10.24 9.30 -1.81
N MET A 90 9.02 9.62 -2.23
CA MET A 90 8.37 10.90 -1.88
C MET A 90 8.04 11.01 -0.39
N MET A 91 7.58 9.93 0.23
CA MET A 91 7.35 9.85 1.69
C MET A 91 8.64 10.09 2.47
N LYS A 92 9.76 9.51 2.03
CA LYS A 92 11.07 9.79 2.61
C LYS A 92 11.49 11.25 2.41
N ALA A 93 11.28 11.80 1.21
CA ALA A 93 11.62 13.19 0.87
C ALA A 93 10.79 14.22 1.65
N ALA A 94 9.54 13.88 2.01
CA ALA A 94 8.69 14.71 2.87
C ALA A 94 9.22 14.85 4.31
N GLY A 95 10.18 14.00 4.70
CA GLY A 95 10.92 14.12 5.96
C GLY A 95 10.24 13.47 7.17
N GLU A 96 11.02 13.35 8.25
CA GLU A 96 10.57 12.71 9.50
C GLU A 96 9.56 13.57 10.27
N GLU A 97 9.60 14.90 10.12
CA GLU A 97 8.73 15.83 10.87
C GLU A 97 7.26 15.64 10.50
N LEU A 98 6.95 15.45 9.22
CA LEU A 98 5.58 15.19 8.79
C LEU A 98 5.06 13.85 9.36
N ILE A 99 5.92 12.83 9.46
CA ILE A 99 5.57 11.54 10.07
C ILE A 99 5.30 11.71 11.57
N LYS A 100 6.07 12.55 12.29
CA LYS A 100 5.89 12.81 13.74
C LYS A 100 4.58 13.50 14.08
N GLN A 101 3.93 14.15 13.11
CA GLN A 101 2.63 14.81 13.30
C GLN A 101 1.45 13.81 13.38
N HIS A 102 1.70 12.52 13.12
CA HIS A 102 0.66 11.50 13.00
C HIS A 102 0.96 10.29 13.90
N THR A 103 -0.09 9.62 14.35
CA THR A 103 -0.04 8.33 15.05
C THR A 103 -0.52 7.21 14.14
N PHE A 104 0.38 6.32 13.74
CA PHE A 104 0.08 5.26 12.78
C PHE A 104 -0.21 3.90 13.45
N GLN A 105 -1.16 3.15 12.90
CA GLN A 105 -1.34 1.71 13.20
C GLN A 105 -0.73 0.79 12.15
N VAL A 106 -0.08 1.36 11.15
CA VAL A 106 0.42 0.61 10.00
C VAL A 106 1.62 -0.24 10.41
N LYS A 107 1.54 -1.54 10.15
CA LYS A 107 2.55 -2.53 10.54
C LYS A 107 3.20 -3.21 9.33
N LYS A 108 2.58 -3.08 8.17
CA LYS A 108 2.95 -3.81 6.95
C LYS A 108 3.04 -2.84 5.79
N PHE A 109 4.20 -2.78 5.17
CA PHE A 109 4.48 -1.97 3.99
C PHE A 109 4.87 -2.87 2.83
N SER A 110 4.19 -2.72 1.69
CA SER A 110 4.47 -3.49 0.47
C SER A 110 4.80 -2.58 -0.70
N SER A 111 5.84 -2.94 -1.46
CA SER A 111 6.28 -2.18 -2.62
C SER A 111 6.23 -3.05 -3.87
N ALA A 112 5.71 -2.51 -4.98
CA ALA A 112 5.61 -3.21 -6.25
C ALA A 112 5.88 -2.29 -7.45
N GLY A 113 6.41 -2.86 -8.54
CA GLY A 113 6.67 -2.15 -9.81
C GLY A 113 8.16 -2.01 -10.12
N GLU A 114 8.99 -1.63 -9.14
CA GLU A 114 10.45 -1.58 -9.27
C GLU A 114 11.12 -2.05 -7.97
N PRO A 115 12.42 -2.41 -7.99
CA PRO A 115 13.17 -2.68 -6.78
C PRO A 115 13.19 -1.47 -5.83
N LEU A 116 12.90 -1.72 -4.54
CA LEU A 116 12.98 -0.68 -3.51
C LEU A 116 14.45 -0.45 -3.10
N ASN A 117 14.89 0.81 -3.11
CA ASN A 117 16.23 1.18 -2.63
C ASN A 117 16.40 0.85 -1.13
N THR A 118 17.56 0.33 -0.74
CA THR A 118 17.93 0.02 0.65
C THR A 118 17.76 1.21 1.60
N GLY A 119 18.12 2.42 1.15
CA GLY A 119 17.97 3.65 1.92
C GLY A 119 16.51 4.05 2.17
N ASN A 120 15.55 3.60 1.35
CA ASN A 120 14.12 3.74 1.67
C ASN A 120 13.71 2.73 2.72
N ARG A 121 14.10 1.45 2.55
CA ARG A 121 13.80 0.39 3.51
C ARG A 121 14.26 0.76 4.93
N SER A 122 15.51 1.19 5.08
CA SER A 122 16.05 1.57 6.40
C SER A 122 15.34 2.76 7.02
N PHE A 123 14.90 3.74 6.21
CA PHE A 123 14.12 4.87 6.69
C PHE A 123 12.79 4.42 7.29
N PHE A 124 12.01 3.62 6.56
CA PHE A 124 10.71 3.14 7.04
C PHE A 124 10.86 2.22 8.26
N GLN A 125 11.90 1.38 8.31
CA GLN A 125 12.18 0.56 9.48
C GLN A 125 12.42 1.41 10.74
N LYS A 126 13.21 2.49 10.61
CA LYS A 126 13.46 3.44 11.71
C LYS A 126 12.19 4.17 12.16
N GLN A 127 11.34 4.60 11.21
CA GLN A 127 10.18 5.42 11.54
C GLN A 127 8.99 4.63 12.07
N PHE A 128 8.74 3.41 11.58
CA PHE A 128 7.51 2.65 11.89
C PHE A 128 7.73 1.43 12.79
N TRP A 129 8.94 0.88 12.87
CA TRP A 129 9.20 -0.30 13.69
C TRP A 129 9.97 0.00 14.98
N THR A 130 10.91 0.96 14.99
CA THR A 130 11.69 1.28 16.21
C THR A 130 11.08 2.34 17.10
N ARG A 131 9.96 2.98 16.70
CA ARG A 131 9.26 4.00 17.51
C ARG A 131 8.27 3.43 18.54
N ASN A 132 8.13 2.10 18.63
CA ASN A 132 7.18 1.43 19.52
C ASN A 132 7.84 0.85 20.79
N ILE A 133 8.86 1.54 21.35
CA ILE A 133 9.47 1.21 22.64
C ILE A 133 9.59 2.48 23.48
#